data_AF-A0A2I0N7Y2-F1
#
_entry.id   AF-A0A2I0N7Y2-F1
#
_cell.length_a   1.000
_cell.length_b   1.000
_cell.length_c   1.000
_cell.angle_alpha   90.00
_cell.angle_beta   90.00
_cell.angle_gamma   90.00
#
_symmetry.space_group_name_H-M   'P 1'
#
loop_
_entity.id
_entity.type
_entity.pdbx_description
1 polymer ?
#
loop_
_entity_poly.entity_id
_entity_poly.type
_entity_poly.pdbx_seq_one_letter_code
_entity_poly.pdbx_strand_id
1 'polypeptide(L)'
;MKKYRWWAVALTLVFIACYLDSAVAIVQQDTFPVEVDLSQMPYFPPIGDQGNLGSCASWSVGYYANGFLQAKIHEWNDTYSGNPSHLMSPSWIYNKVNFNSDVNIMGSATTWCIDLILSVGAASMTAMPYNENNSVDWGNESAWREAPLYRIGGYEQTTSNDIDLIKSWIKEEHLVSFGIDSTQMKAGISDDNFVVSYFEYNETKKNHAVTIVGYNDSVSDDGDRGAFKVANSWGNEWGDNGFFWMTYHAMDKIASGLDLGGFNDPKAYRLLPKNSDMSPYQPKLLGVWEFSVAPDATSSIELGIGSPESPVNTRSPEWIKIHSDLPTFMCLDISEFNQDFSSGTRDFYLRILPGIKIGVIESFTIESYDEKYILGNPIGISKESTGPISMTPAIMTVNFNPPKADFTYMASDAKNNQIFFSDKSISSEGSITKWVWNFGDGEISSEQNPSHTYEKLGEYTVKLIAVDETGDKGICGSIITIQSQLESSGPIERTTPPAGGVFLVGCLLFSGMLYHSKRKVN
;
A
#
# COMPACT_ATOMS: atom_id res chain seq x y z
N MET A 1 -59.06 -36.66 -27.44
CA MET A 1 -59.97 -35.90 -26.54
C MET A 1 -59.54 -36.10 -25.08
N LYS A 2 -59.44 -34.98 -24.34
CA LYS A 2 -59.53 -34.87 -22.86
C LYS A 2 -58.34 -35.23 -21.93
N LYS A 3 -57.07 -35.28 -22.35
CA LYS A 3 -55.94 -35.34 -21.38
C LYS A 3 -54.72 -34.42 -21.59
N TYR A 4 -54.68 -33.60 -22.64
CA TYR A 4 -53.54 -32.68 -22.90
C TYR A 4 -53.87 -31.17 -22.82
N ARG A 5 -55.07 -30.80 -22.32
CA ARG A 5 -55.48 -29.38 -22.23
C ARG A 5 -55.28 -28.73 -20.85
N TRP A 6 -54.84 -29.47 -19.83
CA TRP A 6 -54.63 -28.92 -18.47
C TRP A 6 -53.17 -28.56 -18.16
N TRP A 7 -52.21 -29.12 -18.88
CA TRP A 7 -50.78 -28.79 -18.68
C TRP A 7 -50.36 -27.51 -19.42
N ALA A 8 -50.98 -27.21 -20.56
CA ALA A 8 -50.68 -25.99 -21.31
C ALA A 8 -51.19 -24.71 -20.60
N VAL A 9 -52.30 -24.80 -19.85
CA VAL A 9 -52.84 -23.62 -19.13
C VAL A 9 -52.06 -23.35 -17.84
N ALA A 10 -51.57 -24.39 -17.15
CA ALA A 10 -50.72 -24.24 -15.97
C ALA A 10 -49.33 -23.68 -16.31
N LEU A 11 -48.72 -24.12 -17.42
CA LEU A 11 -47.43 -23.57 -17.86
C LEU A 11 -47.55 -22.11 -18.31
N THR A 12 -48.65 -21.73 -18.96
CA THR A 12 -48.86 -20.34 -19.41
C THR A 12 -49.10 -19.38 -18.23
N LEU A 13 -49.74 -19.83 -17.14
CA LEU A 13 -49.92 -19.02 -15.93
C LEU A 13 -48.64 -18.88 -15.09
N VAL A 14 -47.76 -19.89 -15.07
CA VAL A 14 -46.43 -19.76 -14.44
C VAL A 14 -45.51 -18.87 -15.27
N PHE A 15 -45.59 -18.92 -16.60
CA PHE A 15 -44.85 -17.99 -17.46
C PHE A 15 -45.35 -16.55 -17.33
N ILE A 16 -46.66 -16.30 -17.16
CA ILE A 16 -47.19 -14.95 -16.93
C ILE A 16 -46.83 -14.42 -15.52
N ALA A 17 -46.79 -15.29 -14.50
CA ALA A 17 -46.32 -14.90 -13.16
C ALA A 17 -44.82 -14.58 -13.13
N CYS A 18 -43.97 -15.35 -13.85
CA CYS A 18 -42.55 -15.05 -13.96
C CYS A 18 -42.23 -13.87 -14.91
N TYR A 19 -43.15 -13.47 -15.79
CA TYR A 19 -42.99 -12.27 -16.65
C TYR A 19 -43.62 -11.00 -16.07
N LEU A 20 -44.38 -11.10 -14.98
CA LEU A 20 -44.92 -9.96 -14.23
C LEU A 20 -44.09 -9.61 -12.99
N ASP A 21 -43.13 -10.47 -12.60
CA ASP A 21 -42.10 -10.15 -11.58
C ASP A 21 -40.85 -9.50 -12.18
N SER A 22 -40.74 -9.44 -13.51
CA SER A 22 -40.01 -8.36 -14.20
C SER A 22 -40.90 -7.12 -14.30
N ALA A 23 -41.60 -6.81 -13.21
CA ALA A 23 -42.07 -5.46 -12.95
C ALA A 23 -40.83 -4.57 -12.98
N VAL A 24 -40.78 -3.71 -14.00
CA VAL A 24 -40.08 -2.42 -14.01
C VAL A 24 -39.21 -2.28 -12.77
N ALA A 25 -37.94 -2.71 -12.87
CA ALA A 25 -36.94 -2.10 -12.04
C ALA A 25 -37.10 -0.61 -12.38
N ILE A 26 -37.77 0.11 -11.49
CA ILE A 26 -37.62 1.55 -11.43
C ILE A 26 -36.11 1.62 -11.24
N VAL A 27 -35.40 1.94 -12.32
CA VAL A 27 -34.09 2.55 -12.21
C VAL A 27 -34.44 3.77 -11.37
N GLN A 28 -34.26 3.67 -10.05
CA GLN A 28 -33.96 4.85 -9.28
C GLN A 28 -32.76 5.37 -10.05
N GLN A 29 -32.98 6.40 -10.86
CA GLN A 29 -31.91 7.33 -11.17
C GLN A 29 -31.37 7.64 -9.79
N ASP A 30 -30.21 7.07 -9.50
CA ASP A 30 -29.58 7.20 -8.21
C ASP A 30 -29.23 8.68 -8.17
N THR A 31 -30.14 9.49 -7.64
CA THR A 31 -29.99 10.95 -7.72
C THR A 31 -28.77 11.26 -6.90
N PHE A 32 -27.72 11.72 -7.55
CA PHE A 32 -26.54 12.19 -6.86
C PHE A 32 -26.97 13.22 -5.80
N PRO A 33 -26.36 13.20 -4.61
CA PRO A 33 -26.50 14.34 -3.70
C PRO A 33 -26.12 15.62 -4.45
N VAL A 34 -26.65 16.77 -4.03
CA VAL A 34 -26.36 18.06 -4.67
C VAL A 34 -24.87 18.40 -4.59
N GLU A 35 -24.21 17.95 -3.52
CA GLU A 35 -22.81 18.24 -3.24
C GLU A 35 -22.14 17.06 -2.54
N VAL A 36 -20.88 16.84 -2.87
CA VAL A 36 -19.94 15.99 -2.14
C VAL A 36 -18.61 16.73 -2.07
N ASP A 37 -18.00 16.80 -0.89
CA ASP A 37 -16.67 17.41 -0.70
C ASP A 37 -15.77 16.48 0.11
N LEU A 38 -14.91 15.74 -0.59
CA LEU A 38 -13.95 14.82 0.03
C LEU A 38 -12.79 15.55 0.68
N SER A 39 -12.56 16.84 0.38
CA SER A 39 -11.49 17.64 0.99
C SER A 39 -11.70 17.89 2.49
N GLN A 40 -12.92 17.67 2.98
CA GLN A 40 -13.27 17.79 4.40
C GLN A 40 -13.09 16.48 5.19
N MET A 41 -12.73 15.39 4.52
CA MET A 41 -12.49 14.10 5.18
C MET A 41 -11.12 14.08 5.88
N PRO A 42 -10.96 13.34 6.99
CA PRO A 42 -9.69 13.25 7.71
C PRO A 42 -8.55 12.63 6.88
N TYR A 43 -8.90 11.89 5.82
CA TYR A 43 -7.99 11.26 4.87
C TYR A 43 -7.43 12.21 3.81
N PHE A 44 -8.04 13.39 3.63
CA PHE A 44 -7.55 14.36 2.65
C PHE A 44 -6.32 15.08 3.19
N PRO A 45 -5.20 15.09 2.46
CA PRO A 45 -3.97 15.71 2.94
C PRO A 45 -4.03 17.26 2.83
N PRO A 46 -3.18 18.00 3.57
CA PRO A 46 -3.01 19.42 3.36
C PRO A 46 -2.70 19.76 1.90
N ILE A 47 -3.07 20.96 1.46
CA ILE A 47 -2.70 21.41 0.11
C ILE A 47 -1.17 21.44 -0.05
N GLY A 48 -0.71 20.75 -1.09
CA GLY A 48 0.68 20.67 -1.49
C GLY A 48 1.16 21.88 -2.30
N ASP A 49 2.48 22.05 -2.33
CA ASP A 49 3.16 23.04 -3.15
C ASP A 49 4.31 22.38 -3.93
N GLN A 50 4.17 22.37 -5.25
CA GLN A 50 5.16 21.80 -6.16
C GLN A 50 6.34 22.73 -6.45
N GLY A 51 6.23 23.99 -6.05
CA GLY A 51 7.15 25.06 -6.40
C GLY A 51 7.52 25.06 -7.89
N ASN A 52 8.82 25.10 -8.19
CA ASN A 52 9.30 25.25 -9.57
C ASN A 52 9.65 23.94 -10.29
N LEU A 53 9.44 22.78 -9.65
CA LEU A 53 9.90 21.49 -10.19
C LEU A 53 9.07 21.00 -11.40
N GLY A 54 7.85 21.50 -11.60
CA GLY A 54 6.95 21.00 -12.64
C GLY A 54 6.41 19.59 -12.33
N SER A 55 6.19 19.29 -11.04
CA SER A 55 5.83 17.94 -10.54
C SER A 55 4.32 17.72 -10.37
N CYS A 56 3.48 18.52 -11.04
CA CYS A 56 2.02 18.52 -10.89
C CYS A 56 1.36 17.13 -10.99
N ALA A 57 1.78 16.31 -11.96
CA ALA A 57 1.22 14.95 -12.13
C ALA A 57 1.55 14.04 -10.93
N SER A 58 2.75 14.18 -10.35
CA SER A 58 3.13 13.41 -9.16
C SER A 58 2.41 13.87 -7.90
N TRP A 59 2.07 15.16 -7.80
CA TRP A 59 1.19 15.67 -6.75
C TRP A 59 -0.25 15.18 -6.93
N SER A 60 -0.80 15.31 -8.14
CA SER A 60 -2.19 14.89 -8.44
C SER A 60 -2.40 13.40 -8.21
N VAL A 61 -1.57 12.55 -8.82
CA VAL A 61 -1.72 11.09 -8.75
C VAL A 61 -1.16 10.52 -7.45
N GLY A 62 0.03 10.96 -7.04
CA GLY A 62 0.75 10.39 -5.91
C GLY A 62 0.28 10.90 -4.58
N TYR A 63 0.38 12.21 -4.38
CA TYR A 63 0.09 12.85 -3.09
C TYR A 63 -1.40 12.89 -2.79
N TYR A 64 -2.23 13.33 -3.74
CA TYR A 64 -3.67 13.40 -3.55
C TYR A 64 -4.34 12.05 -3.80
N ALA A 65 -4.39 11.55 -5.05
CA ALA A 65 -5.23 10.39 -5.38
C ALA A 65 -4.77 9.09 -4.68
N ASN A 66 -3.49 8.74 -4.76
CA ASN A 66 -2.96 7.56 -4.06
C ASN A 66 -2.91 7.81 -2.54
N GLY A 67 -2.43 8.97 -2.09
CA GLY A 67 -2.37 9.29 -0.65
C GLY A 67 -3.73 9.19 0.05
N PHE A 68 -4.79 9.74 -0.54
CA PHE A 68 -6.15 9.62 -0.03
C PHE A 68 -6.64 8.16 -0.02
N LEU A 69 -6.36 7.41 -1.10
CA LEU A 69 -6.71 5.99 -1.19
C LEU A 69 -6.01 5.17 -0.09
N GLN A 70 -4.70 5.37 0.11
CA GLN A 70 -3.94 4.67 1.16
C GLN A 70 -4.39 5.09 2.56
N ALA A 71 -4.64 6.38 2.80
CA ALA A 71 -5.16 6.86 4.07
C ALA A 71 -6.49 6.20 4.43
N LYS A 72 -7.37 5.96 3.46
CA LYS A 72 -8.60 5.19 3.67
C LYS A 72 -8.35 3.72 3.96
N ILE A 73 -7.53 3.05 3.14
CA ILE A 73 -7.18 1.62 3.30
C ILE A 73 -6.61 1.35 4.70
N HIS A 74 -5.83 2.28 5.22
CA HIS A 74 -5.14 2.16 6.50
C HIS A 74 -5.83 2.89 7.67
N GLU A 75 -6.98 3.52 7.44
CA GLU A 75 -7.71 4.33 8.43
C GLU A 75 -6.87 5.44 9.11
N TRP A 76 -6.00 6.09 8.34
CA TRP A 76 -5.16 7.20 8.80
C TRP A 76 -5.95 8.51 8.97
N ASN A 77 -6.47 8.72 10.17
CA ASN A 77 -7.30 9.88 10.48
C ASN A 77 -6.51 11.18 10.75
N ASP A 78 -5.19 11.14 10.67
CA ASP A 78 -4.27 12.25 10.93
C ASP A 78 -3.59 12.78 9.64
N THR A 79 -3.94 12.25 8.46
CA THR A 79 -3.43 12.72 7.17
C THR A 79 -3.73 14.21 6.98
N TYR A 80 -4.94 14.67 7.31
CA TYR A 80 -5.32 16.10 7.30
C TYR A 80 -4.43 16.99 8.18
N SER A 81 -3.84 16.45 9.25
CA SER A 81 -2.90 17.19 10.11
C SER A 81 -1.49 17.29 9.55
N GLY A 82 -1.23 16.62 8.43
CA GLY A 82 0.05 16.65 7.74
C GLY A 82 1.09 15.67 8.28
N ASN A 83 0.69 14.56 8.89
CA ASN A 83 1.64 13.54 9.37
C ASN A 83 2.45 12.96 8.19
N PRO A 84 3.77 13.22 8.10
CA PRO A 84 4.57 12.82 6.93
C PRO A 84 4.69 11.30 6.75
N SER A 85 4.40 10.48 7.76
CA SER A 85 4.39 9.02 7.61
C SER A 85 3.14 8.52 6.88
N HIS A 86 2.08 9.33 6.82
CA HIS A 86 0.80 9.02 6.19
C HIS A 86 0.51 9.91 4.97
N LEU A 87 1.55 10.59 4.45
CA LEU A 87 1.52 11.37 3.21
C LEU A 87 2.43 10.70 2.18
N MET A 88 1.95 10.51 0.96
CA MET A 88 2.74 9.92 -0.13
C MET A 88 3.67 10.95 -0.76
N SER A 89 4.89 10.57 -1.13
CA SER A 89 5.91 11.47 -1.65
C SER A 89 5.75 11.72 -3.17
N PRO A 90 5.52 12.97 -3.61
CA PRO A 90 5.60 13.32 -5.02
C PRO A 90 7.01 13.13 -5.59
N SER A 91 8.07 13.35 -4.79
CA SER A 91 9.46 13.20 -5.22
C SER A 91 9.80 11.75 -5.55
N TRP A 92 9.23 10.78 -4.83
CA TRP A 92 9.39 9.36 -5.15
C TRP A 92 8.97 9.05 -6.59
N ILE A 93 7.84 9.63 -7.00
CA ILE A 93 7.25 9.41 -8.32
C ILE A 93 7.99 10.23 -9.37
N TYR A 94 8.01 11.55 -9.19
CA TYR A 94 8.58 12.49 -10.15
C TYR A 94 10.01 12.11 -10.54
N ASN A 95 10.84 11.75 -9.55
CA ASN A 95 12.24 11.43 -9.78
C ASN A 95 12.45 10.13 -10.57
N LYS A 96 11.41 9.31 -10.79
CA LYS A 96 11.49 8.06 -11.58
C LYS A 96 10.79 8.17 -12.94
N VAL A 97 9.81 9.07 -13.08
CA VAL A 97 9.05 9.20 -14.34
C VAL A 97 9.38 10.45 -15.15
N ASN A 98 10.16 11.39 -14.61
CA ASN A 98 10.51 12.60 -15.36
C ASN A 98 11.77 12.42 -16.23
N PHE A 99 11.69 12.96 -17.45
CA PHE A 99 12.76 12.90 -18.45
C PHE A 99 13.79 14.00 -18.18
N ASN A 100 14.95 13.65 -17.63
CA ASN A 100 16.03 14.60 -17.38
C ASN A 100 16.87 14.86 -18.65
N SER A 101 16.27 15.37 -19.73
CA SER A 101 17.04 15.72 -20.94
C SER A 101 17.31 17.23 -21.09
N ASP A 102 16.52 18.10 -20.46
CA ASP A 102 16.80 19.55 -20.45
C ASP A 102 16.02 20.24 -19.31
N VAL A 103 16.70 21.10 -18.56
CA VAL A 103 16.17 21.96 -17.47
C VAL A 103 15.00 22.89 -17.87
N ASN A 104 14.52 22.80 -19.11
CA ASN A 104 13.51 23.69 -19.69
C ASN A 104 12.21 22.98 -20.10
N ILE A 105 12.13 21.64 -20.02
CA ILE A 105 10.88 20.87 -20.19
C ILE A 105 10.81 19.85 -19.06
N MET A 106 10.08 20.20 -18.00
CA MET A 106 9.95 19.39 -16.79
C MET A 106 8.48 19.04 -16.58
N GLY A 107 8.14 17.75 -16.59
CA GLY A 107 6.77 17.29 -16.44
C GLY A 107 6.61 15.80 -16.76
N SER A 108 5.60 15.17 -16.19
CA SER A 108 5.30 13.75 -16.41
C SER A 108 3.86 13.59 -16.82
N ALA A 109 3.57 12.62 -17.68
CA ALA A 109 2.19 12.24 -17.95
C ALA A 109 1.56 11.62 -16.69
N THR A 110 0.24 11.81 -16.54
CA THR A 110 -0.56 11.20 -15.46
C THR A 110 -0.41 9.68 -15.47
N THR A 111 -0.49 9.04 -16.63
CA THR A 111 -0.38 7.59 -16.78
C THR A 111 1.00 7.06 -16.37
N TRP A 112 2.09 7.76 -16.69
CA TRP A 112 3.43 7.35 -16.25
C TRP A 112 3.56 7.31 -14.72
N CYS A 113 2.93 8.27 -14.04
CA CYS A 113 2.88 8.27 -12.57
C CYS A 113 2.08 7.07 -12.05
N ILE A 114 0.97 6.72 -12.70
CA ILE A 114 0.13 5.57 -12.34
C ILE A 114 0.89 4.25 -12.56
N ASP A 115 1.53 4.08 -13.70
CA ASP A 115 2.29 2.89 -14.10
C ASP A 115 3.48 2.64 -13.15
N LEU A 116 4.15 3.70 -12.69
CA LEU A 116 5.16 3.61 -11.64
C LEU A 116 4.55 3.07 -10.33
N ILE A 117 3.42 3.61 -9.86
CA ILE A 117 2.81 3.17 -8.60
C ILE A 117 2.30 1.72 -8.71
N LEU A 118 1.82 1.30 -9.89
CA LEU A 118 1.47 -0.10 -10.17
C LEU A 118 2.67 -1.04 -10.06
N SER A 119 3.82 -0.61 -10.60
CA SER A 119 5.02 -1.44 -10.76
C SER A 119 5.93 -1.46 -9.53
N VAL A 120 6.17 -0.33 -8.86
CA VAL A 120 7.08 -0.26 -7.69
C VAL A 120 6.41 0.27 -6.42
N GLY A 121 5.20 0.82 -6.54
CA GLY A 121 4.49 1.44 -5.43
C GLY A 121 4.91 2.89 -5.16
N ALA A 122 4.62 3.39 -3.97
CA ALA A 122 4.87 4.77 -3.56
C ALA A 122 5.54 4.81 -2.19
N ALA A 123 6.42 5.78 -1.91
CA ALA A 123 7.01 5.96 -0.57
C ALA A 123 6.32 7.10 0.19
N SER A 124 6.36 7.06 1.53
CA SER A 124 5.87 8.17 2.36
C SER A 124 6.81 9.39 2.31
N MET A 125 6.31 10.56 2.71
CA MET A 125 7.12 11.77 2.91
C MET A 125 8.15 11.60 4.04
N THR A 126 7.96 10.62 4.94
CA THR A 126 8.97 10.27 5.95
C THR A 126 10.14 9.51 5.31
N ALA A 127 9.85 8.53 4.44
CA ALA A 127 10.89 7.75 3.79
C ALA A 127 11.60 8.53 2.68
N MET A 128 10.87 9.39 1.96
CA MET A 128 11.43 10.28 0.94
C MET A 128 10.75 11.65 0.99
N PRO A 129 11.28 12.62 1.75
CA PRO A 129 10.74 13.97 1.80
C PRO A 129 10.68 14.64 0.42
N TYR A 130 9.66 15.46 0.19
CA TYR A 130 9.59 16.26 -1.02
C TYR A 130 10.69 17.31 -1.06
N ASN A 131 11.35 17.44 -2.21
CA ASN A 131 12.37 18.45 -2.45
C ASN A 131 12.28 18.95 -3.89
N GLU A 132 11.75 20.16 -4.07
CA GLU A 132 11.63 20.81 -5.39
C GLU A 132 12.96 21.08 -6.09
N ASN A 133 14.09 21.01 -5.37
CA ASN A 133 15.43 21.22 -5.93
C ASN A 133 16.15 19.89 -6.24
N ASN A 134 15.49 18.74 -6.06
CA ASN A 134 16.07 17.43 -6.29
C ASN A 134 15.18 16.55 -7.17
N SER A 135 15.55 16.45 -8.44
CA SER A 135 14.92 15.62 -9.47
C SER A 135 15.66 14.29 -9.74
N VAL A 136 16.79 14.05 -9.04
CA VAL A 136 17.73 12.98 -9.40
C VAL A 136 17.71 11.79 -8.44
N ASP A 137 17.36 12.02 -7.18
CA ASP A 137 17.40 11.00 -6.13
C ASP A 137 16.36 9.90 -6.32
N TRP A 138 16.79 8.66 -6.11
CA TRP A 138 15.96 7.45 -6.23
C TRP A 138 15.31 7.02 -4.91
N GLY A 139 15.69 7.64 -3.78
CA GLY A 139 15.30 7.23 -2.45
C GLY A 139 16.27 6.21 -1.86
N ASN A 140 16.28 6.12 -0.52
CA ASN A 140 17.11 5.17 0.21
C ASN A 140 16.47 3.77 0.29
N GLU A 141 17.17 2.80 0.87
CA GLU A 141 16.68 1.43 1.06
C GLU A 141 15.33 1.38 1.81
N SER A 142 15.13 2.21 2.83
CA SER A 142 13.86 2.26 3.57
C SER A 142 12.70 2.64 2.67
N ALA A 143 12.87 3.62 1.77
CA ALA A 143 11.86 4.00 0.79
C ALA A 143 11.58 2.89 -0.22
N TRP A 144 12.62 2.21 -0.72
CA TRP A 144 12.47 1.07 -1.63
C TRP A 144 11.73 -0.10 -1.01
N ARG A 145 11.99 -0.39 0.26
CA ARG A 145 11.31 -1.45 1.00
C ARG A 145 9.89 -1.04 1.41
N GLU A 146 9.63 0.24 1.63
CA GLU A 146 8.29 0.74 2.00
C GLU A 146 7.36 0.74 0.78
N ALA A 147 7.88 1.13 -0.39
CA ALA A 147 7.09 1.35 -1.59
C ALA A 147 6.13 0.21 -1.97
N PRO A 148 6.53 -1.08 -1.90
CA PRO A 148 5.64 -2.22 -2.07
C PRO A 148 4.30 -2.18 -1.32
N LEU A 149 4.25 -1.60 -0.11
CA LEU A 149 3.04 -1.50 0.70
C LEU A 149 1.95 -0.65 0.02
N TYR A 150 2.35 0.40 -0.71
CA TYR A 150 1.45 1.41 -1.25
C TYR A 150 1.28 1.29 -2.76
N ARG A 151 1.38 0.06 -3.28
CA ARG A 151 0.98 -0.27 -4.65
C ARG A 151 -0.53 -0.15 -4.80
N ILE A 152 -0.96 0.22 -6.00
CA ILE A 152 -2.38 0.18 -6.41
C ILE A 152 -2.68 -1.11 -7.18
N GLY A 153 -3.95 -1.48 -7.26
CA GLY A 153 -4.40 -2.67 -8.00
C GLY A 153 -4.66 -2.42 -9.47
N GLY A 154 -4.91 -1.17 -9.83
CA GLY A 154 -5.29 -0.75 -11.17
C GLY A 154 -5.74 0.69 -11.19
N TYR A 155 -6.28 1.10 -12.31
CA TYR A 155 -6.98 2.38 -12.47
C TYR A 155 -8.14 2.21 -13.46
N GLU A 156 -9.10 3.12 -13.37
CA GLU A 156 -10.10 3.31 -14.41
C GLU A 156 -9.93 4.69 -15.04
N GLN A 157 -10.39 4.82 -16.27
CA GLN A 157 -10.31 6.07 -17.03
C GLN A 157 -11.65 6.35 -17.73
N THR A 158 -11.98 7.62 -17.85
CA THR A 158 -13.09 8.12 -18.68
C THR A 158 -12.70 9.43 -19.36
N THR A 159 -13.53 9.97 -20.26
CA THR A 159 -13.34 11.33 -20.76
C THR A 159 -13.58 12.33 -19.64
N SER A 160 -12.78 13.40 -19.60
CA SER A 160 -12.87 14.41 -18.53
C SER A 160 -14.24 15.09 -18.40
N ASN A 161 -15.08 15.04 -19.44
CA ASN A 161 -16.45 15.57 -19.42
C ASN A 161 -17.55 14.51 -19.14
N ASP A 162 -17.19 13.29 -18.75
CA ASP A 162 -18.17 12.30 -18.29
C ASP A 162 -18.60 12.59 -16.84
N ILE A 163 -19.44 13.62 -16.70
CA ILE A 163 -19.79 14.22 -15.41
C ILE A 163 -20.42 13.20 -14.45
N ASP A 164 -21.36 12.38 -14.95
CA ASP A 164 -22.08 11.42 -14.10
C ASP A 164 -21.18 10.30 -13.58
N LEU A 165 -20.26 9.79 -14.42
CA LEU A 165 -19.29 8.77 -13.99
C LEU A 165 -18.27 9.35 -13.00
N ILE A 166 -17.77 10.57 -13.22
CA ILE A 166 -16.88 11.23 -12.27
C ILE A 166 -17.61 11.49 -10.93
N LYS A 167 -18.87 11.94 -10.97
CA LYS A 167 -19.70 12.10 -9.76
C LYS A 167 -19.91 10.78 -9.03
N SER A 168 -20.08 9.66 -9.74
CA SER A 168 -20.20 8.35 -9.10
C SER A 168 -18.90 7.93 -8.42
N TRP A 169 -17.74 8.18 -9.04
CA TRP A 169 -16.44 7.92 -8.42
C TRP A 169 -16.19 8.77 -7.17
N ILE A 170 -16.56 10.05 -7.19
CA ILE A 170 -16.45 10.93 -6.03
C ILE A 170 -17.41 10.50 -4.91
N LYS A 171 -18.64 10.05 -5.25
CA LYS A 171 -19.59 9.47 -4.28
C LYS A 171 -19.05 8.18 -3.65
N GLU A 172 -18.29 7.41 -4.40
CA GLU A 172 -17.54 6.23 -3.91
C GLU A 172 -16.23 6.61 -3.20
N GLU A 173 -16.03 7.91 -2.94
CA GLU A 173 -14.86 8.46 -2.24
C GLU A 173 -13.54 8.07 -2.93
N HIS A 174 -13.49 8.27 -4.25
CA HIS A 174 -12.26 8.24 -5.05
C HIS A 174 -11.96 9.64 -5.58
N LEU A 175 -10.73 10.12 -5.37
CA LEU A 175 -10.26 11.34 -6.03
C LEU A 175 -9.93 11.06 -7.49
N VAL A 176 -10.09 12.06 -8.35
CA VAL A 176 -9.95 11.90 -9.81
C VAL A 176 -8.88 12.83 -10.37
N SER A 177 -7.83 12.27 -10.96
CA SER A 177 -6.72 13.03 -11.56
C SER A 177 -7.00 13.33 -13.04
N PHE A 178 -6.73 14.55 -13.49
CA PHE A 178 -6.86 14.94 -14.90
C PHE A 178 -5.93 16.11 -15.26
N GLY A 179 -5.72 16.32 -16.56
CA GLY A 179 -4.88 17.40 -17.10
C GLY A 179 -5.68 18.62 -17.56
N ILE A 180 -5.09 19.81 -17.43
CA ILE A 180 -5.64 21.10 -17.83
C ILE A 180 -4.58 22.01 -18.49
N ASP A 181 -5.04 23.07 -19.14
CA ASP A 181 -4.25 24.23 -19.58
C ASP A 181 -4.28 25.31 -18.49
N SER A 182 -3.28 25.27 -17.62
CA SER A 182 -3.12 26.25 -16.54
C SER A 182 -3.05 27.70 -17.00
N THR A 183 -2.65 27.95 -18.27
CA THR A 183 -2.53 29.33 -18.78
C THR A 183 -3.88 29.99 -19.05
N GLN A 184 -4.93 29.19 -19.18
CA GLN A 184 -6.29 29.64 -19.51
C GLN A 184 -7.17 29.80 -18.26
N MET A 185 -6.67 29.46 -17.07
CA MET A 185 -7.46 29.56 -15.84
C MET A 185 -7.52 30.98 -15.26
N LYS A 186 -6.64 31.88 -15.71
CA LYS A 186 -6.40 33.17 -15.03
C LYS A 186 -7.67 34.02 -14.91
N ALA A 187 -8.54 34.02 -15.92
CA ALA A 187 -9.77 34.81 -15.92
C ALA A 187 -10.67 34.45 -14.71
N GLY A 188 -11.12 33.18 -14.62
CA GLY A 188 -11.97 32.67 -13.54
C GLY A 188 -11.29 32.42 -12.19
N ILE A 189 -10.03 32.82 -12.03
CA ILE A 189 -9.36 32.86 -10.71
C ILE A 189 -9.19 34.31 -10.24
N SER A 190 -9.19 35.28 -11.16
CA SER A 190 -8.72 36.65 -10.90
C SER A 190 -9.78 37.63 -10.38
N ASP A 191 -11.04 37.21 -10.29
CA ASP A 191 -12.19 38.02 -9.91
C ASP A 191 -12.75 37.66 -8.52
N ASP A 192 -11.98 36.92 -7.72
CA ASP A 192 -12.32 36.41 -6.38
C ASP A 192 -13.51 35.42 -6.35
N ASN A 193 -14.02 34.96 -7.51
CA ASN A 193 -15.07 33.94 -7.57
C ASN A 193 -14.49 32.50 -7.52
N PHE A 194 -13.24 32.32 -7.97
CA PHE A 194 -12.51 31.05 -8.08
C PHE A 194 -13.26 29.95 -8.86
N VAL A 195 -14.11 30.34 -9.81
CA VAL A 195 -14.87 29.44 -10.69
C VAL A 195 -14.38 29.65 -12.11
N VAL A 196 -13.88 28.58 -12.73
CA VAL A 196 -13.47 28.57 -14.13
C VAL A 196 -14.65 28.10 -14.98
N SER A 197 -15.24 29.03 -15.73
CA SER A 197 -16.40 28.79 -16.61
C SER A 197 -16.00 28.37 -18.03
N TYR A 198 -16.95 27.83 -18.81
CA TYR A 198 -16.75 27.48 -20.22
C TYR A 198 -16.36 28.69 -21.09
N PHE A 199 -16.84 29.88 -20.74
CA PHE A 199 -16.59 31.10 -21.52
C PHE A 199 -15.21 31.70 -21.25
N GLU A 200 -14.66 31.44 -20.07
CA GLU A 200 -13.34 31.90 -19.65
C GLU A 200 -12.22 30.92 -20.02
N TYR A 201 -12.55 29.63 -20.08
CA TYR A 201 -11.58 28.59 -20.33
C TYR A 201 -11.58 28.14 -21.79
N ASN A 202 -10.43 28.30 -22.45
CA ASN A 202 -10.26 27.85 -23.83
C ASN A 202 -8.95 27.10 -23.99
N GLU A 203 -8.99 25.80 -23.69
CA GLU A 203 -7.81 24.92 -23.74
C GLU A 203 -7.06 25.00 -25.08
N THR A 204 -5.77 25.29 -25.00
CA THR A 204 -4.87 25.32 -26.16
C THR A 204 -3.77 24.25 -26.09
N LYS A 205 -3.39 23.86 -24.87
CA LYS A 205 -2.43 22.78 -24.58
C LYS A 205 -2.59 22.35 -23.11
N LYS A 206 -2.70 21.05 -22.83
CA LYS A 206 -2.56 20.59 -21.44
C LYS A 206 -1.10 20.69 -21.02
N ASN A 207 -0.88 21.32 -19.87
CA ASN A 207 0.45 21.58 -19.32
C ASN A 207 0.50 21.48 -17.79
N HIS A 208 -0.61 21.12 -17.15
CA HIS A 208 -0.73 21.03 -15.70
C HIS A 208 -1.69 19.91 -15.32
N ALA A 209 -1.45 19.25 -14.19
CA ALA A 209 -2.32 18.19 -13.67
C ALA A 209 -2.90 18.60 -12.32
N VAL A 210 -4.18 18.29 -12.12
CA VAL A 210 -4.97 18.67 -10.94
C VAL A 210 -5.86 17.51 -10.49
N THR A 211 -6.53 17.63 -9.35
CA THR A 211 -7.32 16.54 -8.77
C THR A 211 -8.73 17.02 -8.41
N ILE A 212 -9.77 16.37 -8.94
CA ILE A 212 -11.15 16.56 -8.50
C ILE A 212 -11.32 15.90 -7.13
N VAL A 213 -11.83 16.68 -6.19
CA VAL A 213 -12.02 16.29 -4.78
C VAL A 213 -13.47 16.42 -4.32
N GLY A 214 -14.35 16.89 -5.19
CA GLY A 214 -15.74 17.12 -4.86
C GLY A 214 -16.51 17.67 -6.05
N TYR A 215 -17.80 17.88 -5.85
CA TYR A 215 -18.66 18.56 -6.78
C TYR A 215 -19.80 19.25 -6.06
N ASN A 216 -20.39 20.27 -6.68
CA ASN A 216 -21.56 20.96 -6.19
C ASN A 216 -22.41 21.45 -7.37
N ASP A 217 -23.61 20.88 -7.51
CA ASP A 217 -24.56 21.19 -8.59
C ASP A 217 -25.17 22.60 -8.49
N SER A 218 -24.98 23.28 -7.35
CA SER A 218 -25.47 24.64 -7.10
C SER A 218 -24.47 25.73 -7.46
N VAL A 219 -23.18 25.40 -7.65
CA VAL A 219 -22.17 26.37 -8.13
C VAL A 219 -22.55 26.80 -9.54
N SER A 220 -22.51 28.10 -9.83
CA SER A 220 -22.86 28.63 -11.14
C SER A 220 -22.04 29.88 -11.41
N ASP A 221 -21.59 30.02 -12.65
CA ASP A 221 -20.86 31.20 -13.11
C ASP A 221 -21.01 31.34 -14.63
N ASP A 222 -21.08 32.58 -15.12
CA ASP A 222 -21.28 32.90 -16.56
C ASP A 222 -22.40 32.14 -17.29
N GLY A 223 -23.42 31.66 -16.55
CA GLY A 223 -24.53 30.88 -17.10
C GLY A 223 -24.32 29.37 -17.08
N ASP A 224 -23.13 28.89 -16.71
CA ASP A 224 -22.88 27.48 -16.41
C ASP A 224 -23.47 27.11 -15.03
N ARG A 225 -23.85 25.85 -14.86
CA ARG A 225 -24.40 25.31 -13.61
C ARG A 225 -23.77 23.97 -13.27
N GLY A 226 -23.43 23.84 -12.00
CA GLY A 226 -22.70 22.72 -11.44
C GLY A 226 -21.21 22.78 -11.76
N ALA A 227 -20.40 22.43 -10.77
CA ALA A 227 -18.95 22.44 -10.89
C ALA A 227 -18.30 21.34 -10.06
N PHE A 228 -17.12 20.91 -10.51
CA PHE A 228 -16.20 20.11 -9.73
C PHE A 228 -15.34 21.01 -8.84
N LYS A 229 -15.17 20.62 -7.58
CA LYS A 229 -14.15 21.19 -6.69
C LYS A 229 -12.82 20.54 -7.01
N VAL A 230 -11.79 21.33 -7.26
CA VAL A 230 -10.51 20.86 -7.74
C VAL A 230 -9.39 21.35 -6.82
N ALA A 231 -8.57 20.42 -6.34
CA ALA A 231 -7.34 20.70 -5.61
C ALA A 231 -6.19 20.96 -6.59
N ASN A 232 -5.42 22.01 -6.32
CA ASN A 232 -4.20 22.33 -7.03
C ASN A 232 -2.96 22.01 -6.17
N SER A 233 -1.77 22.16 -6.74
CA SER A 233 -0.47 21.90 -6.10
C SER A 233 0.44 23.13 -6.10
N TRP A 234 -0.13 24.32 -5.89
CA TRP A 234 0.60 25.61 -5.83
C TRP A 234 0.53 26.28 -4.46
N GLY A 235 0.35 25.49 -3.41
CA GLY A 235 0.23 25.97 -2.04
C GLY A 235 -1.17 26.50 -1.70
N ASN A 236 -1.40 26.69 -0.41
CA ASN A 236 -2.67 27.16 0.14
C ASN A 236 -2.87 28.68 0.01
N GLU A 237 -1.85 29.44 -0.36
CA GLU A 237 -1.95 30.88 -0.63
C GLU A 237 -2.51 31.19 -2.03
N TRP A 238 -2.65 30.16 -2.88
CA TRP A 238 -3.19 30.29 -4.23
C TRP A 238 -4.67 29.88 -4.30
N GLY A 239 -5.46 30.57 -5.12
CA GLY A 239 -6.87 30.26 -5.33
C GLY A 239 -7.71 30.41 -4.06
N ASP A 240 -8.77 29.61 -3.93
CA ASP A 240 -9.53 29.47 -2.70
C ASP A 240 -8.85 28.45 -1.78
N ASN A 241 -7.83 28.89 -1.04
CA ASN A 241 -7.07 28.06 -0.10
C ASN A 241 -6.44 26.81 -0.75
N GLY A 242 -5.95 26.94 -1.98
CA GLY A 242 -5.41 25.85 -2.79
C GLY A 242 -6.40 25.15 -3.72
N PHE A 243 -7.67 25.55 -3.67
CA PHE A 243 -8.75 25.00 -4.49
C PHE A 243 -9.26 26.01 -5.51
N PHE A 244 -10.01 25.50 -6.48
CA PHE A 244 -10.87 26.27 -7.37
C PHE A 244 -12.02 25.38 -7.84
N TRP A 245 -13.00 25.97 -8.51
CA TRP A 245 -14.11 25.25 -9.13
C TRP A 245 -13.96 25.23 -10.64
N MET A 246 -14.23 24.08 -11.26
CA MET A 246 -14.30 23.95 -12.72
C MET A 246 -15.73 23.55 -13.08
N THR A 247 -16.42 24.39 -13.84
CA THR A 247 -17.81 24.10 -14.23
C THR A 247 -17.90 22.83 -15.07
N TYR A 248 -19.01 22.11 -14.99
CA TYR A 248 -19.21 20.88 -15.78
C TYR A 248 -19.11 21.15 -17.28
N HIS A 249 -19.60 22.30 -17.73
CA HIS A 249 -19.54 22.69 -19.13
C HIS A 249 -18.11 23.03 -19.57
N ALA A 250 -17.28 23.66 -18.71
CA ALA A 250 -15.86 23.87 -19.02
C ALA A 250 -15.10 22.56 -19.29
N MET A 251 -15.52 21.43 -18.70
CA MET A 251 -14.91 20.12 -18.95
C MET A 251 -15.01 19.70 -20.42
N ASP A 252 -15.99 20.18 -21.19
CA ASP A 252 -16.09 19.89 -22.64
C ASP A 252 -14.89 20.43 -23.41
N LYS A 253 -14.31 21.55 -22.97
CA LYS A 253 -13.08 22.11 -23.58
C LYS A 253 -11.91 21.18 -23.38
N ILE A 254 -11.80 20.59 -22.20
CA ILE A 254 -10.74 19.66 -21.81
C ILE A 254 -10.87 18.35 -22.61
N ALA A 255 -12.09 17.84 -22.74
CA ALA A 255 -12.37 16.62 -23.48
C ALA A 255 -12.16 16.77 -25.00
N SER A 256 -12.31 17.99 -25.53
CA SER A 256 -12.17 18.28 -26.96
C SER A 256 -10.72 18.40 -27.46
N GLY A 257 -9.73 18.44 -26.57
CA GLY A 257 -8.32 18.53 -26.93
C GLY A 257 -7.81 17.29 -27.67
N LEU A 258 -7.05 17.49 -28.76
CA LEU A 258 -6.40 16.41 -29.51
C LEU A 258 -5.26 15.78 -28.68
N ASP A 259 -5.32 14.47 -28.39
CA ASP A 259 -4.21 13.75 -27.77
C ASP A 259 -3.00 13.72 -28.70
N LEU A 260 -1.97 14.51 -28.36
CA LEU A 260 -0.70 14.61 -29.09
C LEU A 260 0.44 13.84 -28.39
N GLY A 261 0.12 12.77 -27.67
CA GLY A 261 1.10 11.85 -27.11
C GLY A 261 1.34 12.03 -25.61
N GLY A 262 0.32 11.72 -24.81
CA GLY A 262 0.43 11.48 -23.35
C GLY A 262 0.44 12.73 -22.47
N PHE A 263 0.84 13.88 -23.00
CA PHE A 263 0.75 15.17 -22.28
C PHE A 263 -0.55 15.92 -22.55
N ASN A 264 -1.26 15.62 -23.66
CA ASN A 264 -2.53 16.26 -24.02
C ASN A 264 -3.73 15.33 -23.86
N ASP A 265 -3.69 14.51 -22.81
CA ASP A 265 -4.65 13.47 -22.53
C ASP A 265 -6.02 14.03 -22.08
N PRO A 266 -7.12 13.83 -22.85
CA PRO A 266 -8.45 14.34 -22.51
C PRO A 266 -9.14 13.55 -21.38
N LYS A 267 -8.46 12.56 -20.79
CA LYS A 267 -9.06 11.64 -19.83
C LYS A 267 -8.93 12.09 -18.37
N ALA A 268 -9.77 11.47 -17.56
CA ALA A 268 -9.76 11.55 -16.11
C ALA A 268 -9.60 10.14 -15.52
N TYR A 269 -8.88 10.05 -14.40
CA TYR A 269 -8.39 8.79 -13.84
C TYR A 269 -8.74 8.63 -12.36
N ARG A 270 -9.29 7.48 -11.98
CA ARG A 270 -9.35 7.05 -10.57
C ARG A 270 -8.45 5.85 -10.33
N LEU A 271 -7.84 5.80 -9.14
CA LEU A 271 -7.01 4.67 -8.72
C LEU A 271 -7.85 3.62 -7.99
N LEU A 272 -7.50 2.35 -8.17
CA LEU A 272 -8.14 1.22 -7.51
C LEU A 272 -7.22 0.61 -6.44
N PRO A 273 -7.76 0.16 -5.29
CA PRO A 273 -6.96 -0.47 -4.24
C PRO A 273 -6.31 -1.77 -4.75
N LYS A 274 -5.17 -2.16 -4.17
CA LYS A 274 -4.51 -3.43 -4.51
C LYS A 274 -5.36 -4.63 -4.12
N ASN A 275 -6.00 -4.57 -2.95
CA ASN A 275 -7.01 -5.54 -2.52
C ASN A 275 -8.41 -4.94 -2.73
N SER A 276 -9.29 -5.65 -3.42
CA SER A 276 -10.64 -5.15 -3.73
C SER A 276 -11.55 -4.96 -2.52
N ASP A 277 -11.19 -5.55 -1.37
CA ASP A 277 -11.89 -5.40 -0.09
C ASP A 277 -11.38 -4.20 0.73
N MET A 278 -10.52 -3.34 0.15
CA MET A 278 -9.89 -2.18 0.80
C MET A 278 -9.00 -2.53 2.01
N SER A 279 -8.57 -3.79 2.15
CA SER A 279 -7.60 -4.17 3.19
C SER A 279 -6.17 -3.73 2.83
N PRO A 280 -5.33 -3.37 3.83
CA PRO A 280 -3.92 -3.08 3.62
C PRO A 280 -3.18 -4.21 2.90
N TYR A 281 -2.48 -3.88 1.82
CA TYR A 281 -1.70 -4.85 1.07
C TYR A 281 -0.46 -5.30 1.85
N GLN A 282 -0.12 -6.59 1.74
CA GLN A 282 1.00 -7.21 2.46
C GLN A 282 1.86 -8.03 1.47
N PRO A 283 2.99 -7.48 0.99
CA PRO A 283 3.92 -8.21 0.15
C PRO A 283 4.36 -9.53 0.80
N LYS A 284 4.46 -10.60 0.00
CA LYS A 284 4.86 -11.96 0.40
C LYS A 284 6.26 -12.32 -0.06
N LEU A 285 6.70 -11.77 -1.19
CA LEU A 285 8.02 -12.01 -1.75
C LEU A 285 8.62 -10.72 -2.27
N LEU A 286 9.88 -10.46 -1.93
CA LEU A 286 10.68 -9.41 -2.53
C LEU A 286 11.89 -10.02 -3.22
N GLY A 287 12.20 -9.55 -4.42
CA GLY A 287 13.54 -9.71 -4.99
C GLY A 287 14.39 -8.51 -4.62
N VAL A 288 15.57 -8.74 -4.05
CA VAL A 288 16.45 -7.69 -3.52
C VAL A 288 17.81 -7.83 -4.16
N TRP A 289 18.36 -6.74 -4.68
CA TRP A 289 19.68 -6.73 -5.30
C TRP A 289 20.43 -5.43 -5.06
N GLU A 290 21.75 -5.55 -5.13
CA GLU A 290 22.65 -4.43 -5.00
C GLU A 290 23.64 -4.37 -6.15
N PHE A 291 24.07 -3.16 -6.47
CA PHE A 291 25.12 -2.88 -7.42
C PHE A 291 26.32 -2.25 -6.70
N SER A 292 27.51 -2.82 -6.88
CA SER A 292 28.76 -2.14 -6.51
C SER A 292 29.13 -1.05 -7.53
N VAL A 293 28.63 -1.16 -8.76
CA VAL A 293 28.61 -0.09 -9.75
C VAL A 293 27.24 -0.07 -10.41
N ALA A 294 26.45 0.98 -10.18
CA ALA A 294 25.11 1.05 -10.76
C ALA A 294 25.18 1.29 -12.29
N PRO A 295 24.42 0.52 -13.10
CA PRO A 295 24.17 0.86 -14.50
C PRO A 295 23.25 2.08 -14.59
N ASP A 296 23.07 2.61 -15.80
CA ASP A 296 22.06 3.65 -16.01
C ASP A 296 20.66 3.08 -16.24
N ALA A 297 19.65 3.93 -16.09
CA ALA A 297 18.24 3.54 -16.13
C ALA A 297 17.71 3.15 -17.53
N THR A 298 18.51 3.22 -18.59
CA THR A 298 18.20 2.53 -19.86
C THR A 298 18.32 1.01 -19.76
N SER A 299 19.07 0.49 -18.78
CA SER A 299 19.10 -0.94 -18.50
C SER A 299 17.73 -1.43 -18.03
N SER A 300 17.09 -2.27 -18.82
CA SER A 300 15.85 -2.94 -18.40
C SER A 300 16.14 -3.99 -17.34
N ILE A 301 15.28 -4.06 -16.33
CA ILE A 301 15.35 -5.03 -15.24
C ILE A 301 14.17 -5.99 -15.37
N GLU A 302 14.43 -7.28 -15.23
CA GLU A 302 13.40 -8.32 -15.15
C GLU A 302 13.75 -9.28 -14.02
N LEU A 303 12.79 -9.53 -13.14
CA LEU A 303 12.81 -10.66 -12.22
C LEU A 303 11.88 -11.75 -12.74
N GLY A 304 12.25 -13.00 -12.53
CA GLY A 304 11.38 -14.13 -12.87
C GLY A 304 11.51 -15.28 -11.90
N ILE A 305 10.48 -16.13 -11.90
CA ILE A 305 10.46 -17.42 -11.22
C ILE A 305 10.50 -18.55 -12.27
N GLY A 306 11.27 -19.59 -12.00
CA GLY A 306 11.66 -20.63 -12.95
C GLY A 306 13.01 -20.36 -13.63
N SER A 307 13.31 -21.12 -14.68
CA SER A 307 14.56 -20.95 -15.43
C SER A 307 14.50 -19.70 -16.33
N PRO A 308 15.61 -18.96 -16.48
CA PRO A 308 15.66 -17.79 -17.37
C PRO A 308 15.31 -18.09 -18.84
N GLU A 309 15.54 -19.31 -19.30
CA GLU A 309 15.29 -19.77 -20.67
C GLU A 309 13.82 -20.12 -20.90
N SER A 310 13.08 -20.41 -19.84
CA SER A 310 11.66 -20.78 -19.87
C SER A 310 10.99 -20.32 -18.56
N PRO A 311 10.81 -18.99 -18.37
CA PRO A 311 10.26 -18.46 -17.14
C PRO A 311 8.81 -18.93 -16.95
N VAL A 312 8.45 -19.23 -15.70
CA VAL A 312 7.06 -19.50 -15.30
C VAL A 312 6.29 -18.19 -15.25
N ASN A 313 6.88 -17.17 -14.62
CA ASN A 313 6.32 -15.83 -14.53
C ASN A 313 7.46 -14.80 -14.45
N THR A 314 7.21 -13.58 -14.90
CA THR A 314 8.17 -12.48 -14.88
C THR A 314 7.53 -11.18 -14.42
N ARG A 315 8.36 -10.28 -13.93
CA ARG A 315 7.96 -8.95 -13.47
C ARG A 315 9.10 -7.98 -13.68
N SER A 316 8.77 -6.78 -14.13
CA SER A 316 9.72 -5.69 -14.29
C SER A 316 9.23 -4.46 -13.52
N PRO A 317 10.13 -3.73 -12.87
CA PRO A 317 9.80 -2.37 -12.44
C PRO A 317 9.67 -1.47 -13.67
N GLU A 318 8.76 -0.50 -13.63
CA GLU A 318 8.56 0.45 -14.71
C GLU A 318 8.98 1.85 -14.28
N TRP A 319 9.71 2.54 -15.15
CA TRP A 319 10.05 3.95 -15.01
C TRP A 319 10.29 4.51 -16.41
N ILE A 320 10.25 5.84 -16.52
CA ILE A 320 10.46 6.55 -17.79
C ILE A 320 11.81 7.26 -17.82
N LYS A 321 12.42 7.51 -16.66
CA LYS A 321 13.72 8.18 -16.57
C LYS A 321 14.84 7.29 -17.12
N ILE A 322 15.50 7.73 -18.18
CA ILE A 322 16.56 6.97 -18.87
C ILE A 322 17.95 7.62 -18.83
N HIS A 323 18.11 8.78 -18.20
CA HIS A 323 19.38 9.55 -18.23
C HIS A 323 20.06 9.68 -16.86
N SER A 324 19.76 8.78 -15.92
CA SER A 324 20.43 8.72 -14.62
C SER A 324 20.92 7.32 -14.32
N ASP A 325 21.99 7.23 -13.52
CA ASP A 325 22.36 5.99 -12.85
C ASP A 325 21.19 5.48 -12.00
N LEU A 326 20.99 4.16 -12.00
CA LEU A 326 20.12 3.47 -11.05
C LEU A 326 20.70 3.59 -9.62
N PRO A 327 19.90 3.40 -8.55
CA PRO A 327 20.43 3.36 -7.21
C PRO A 327 21.25 2.07 -6.99
N THR A 328 22.17 2.10 -6.02
CA THR A 328 22.99 0.93 -5.67
C THR A 328 22.21 -0.15 -4.94
N PHE A 329 21.08 0.19 -4.30
CA PHE A 329 20.16 -0.76 -3.67
C PHE A 329 18.81 -0.68 -4.37
N MET A 330 18.21 -1.83 -4.64
CA MET A 330 16.85 -1.93 -5.14
C MET A 330 16.16 -3.18 -4.59
N CYS A 331 14.84 -3.08 -4.44
CA CYS A 331 14.00 -4.25 -4.27
C CYS A 331 12.72 -4.12 -5.08
N LEU A 332 12.14 -5.27 -5.41
CA LEU A 332 10.89 -5.34 -6.15
C LEU A 332 9.95 -6.33 -5.47
N ASP A 333 8.72 -5.89 -5.26
CA ASP A 333 7.62 -6.79 -4.89
C ASP A 333 7.35 -7.77 -6.01
N ILE A 334 7.50 -9.07 -5.74
CA ILE A 334 7.26 -10.15 -6.69
C ILE A 334 6.24 -11.13 -6.12
N SER A 335 5.34 -10.64 -5.27
CA SER A 335 4.30 -11.45 -4.63
C SER A 335 3.36 -12.13 -5.62
N GLU A 336 3.29 -11.66 -6.87
CA GLU A 336 2.64 -12.36 -7.97
C GLU A 336 3.22 -13.78 -8.21
N PHE A 337 4.46 -14.04 -7.80
CA PHE A 337 5.11 -15.36 -7.89
C PHE A 337 4.78 -16.27 -6.69
N ASN A 338 4.07 -15.78 -5.68
CA ASN A 338 3.86 -16.51 -4.43
C ASN A 338 3.08 -17.83 -4.63
N GLN A 339 2.18 -17.88 -5.60
CA GLN A 339 1.47 -19.12 -5.95
C GLN A 339 2.43 -20.17 -6.50
N ASP A 340 3.24 -19.79 -7.49
CA ASP A 340 4.25 -20.65 -8.11
C ASP A 340 5.27 -21.13 -7.08
N PHE A 341 5.76 -20.22 -6.24
CA PHE A 341 6.65 -20.51 -5.11
C PHE A 341 6.04 -21.51 -4.13
N SER A 342 4.79 -21.29 -3.72
CA SER A 342 4.08 -22.18 -2.80
C SER A 342 3.80 -23.55 -3.41
N SER A 343 3.65 -23.62 -4.74
CA SER A 343 3.43 -24.87 -5.48
C SER A 343 4.71 -25.68 -5.73
N GLY A 344 5.89 -25.14 -5.42
CA GLY A 344 7.16 -25.85 -5.46
C GLY A 344 8.19 -25.33 -6.47
N THR A 345 7.92 -24.26 -7.21
CA THR A 345 8.96 -23.61 -8.02
C THR A 345 9.90 -22.81 -7.11
N ARG A 346 11.21 -23.09 -7.16
CA ARG A 346 12.19 -22.54 -6.20
C ARG A 346 13.29 -21.72 -6.84
N ASP A 347 13.42 -21.79 -8.16
CA ASP A 347 14.40 -21.02 -8.92
C ASP A 347 13.85 -19.62 -9.20
N PHE A 348 14.69 -18.62 -8.98
CA PHE A 348 14.44 -17.24 -9.33
C PHE A 348 15.64 -16.69 -10.10
N TYR A 349 15.38 -15.67 -10.90
CA TYR A 349 16.45 -14.94 -11.57
C TYR A 349 16.22 -13.44 -11.60
N LEU A 350 17.33 -12.71 -11.65
CA LEU A 350 17.41 -11.29 -11.94
C LEU A 350 18.15 -11.14 -13.27
N ARG A 351 17.53 -10.50 -14.25
CA ARG A 351 18.09 -10.18 -15.55
C ARG A 351 18.20 -8.68 -15.69
N ILE A 352 19.40 -8.20 -15.97
CA ILE A 352 19.67 -6.80 -16.32
C ILE A 352 20.11 -6.76 -17.77
N LEU A 353 19.35 -6.08 -18.62
CA LEU A 353 19.63 -5.92 -20.05
C LEU A 353 20.64 -4.77 -20.30
N PRO A 354 21.25 -4.70 -21.51
CA PRO A 354 22.25 -3.67 -21.81
C PRO A 354 21.68 -2.26 -21.65
N GLY A 355 22.43 -1.40 -20.97
CA GLY A 355 22.23 0.05 -20.94
C GLY A 355 23.41 0.77 -21.61
N ILE A 356 23.46 2.10 -21.50
CA ILE A 356 24.57 2.92 -22.00
C ILE A 356 25.83 2.71 -21.13
N LYS A 357 25.64 2.61 -19.81
CA LYS A 357 26.62 2.42 -18.76
C LYS A 357 26.49 1.01 -18.21
N ILE A 358 27.61 0.31 -18.20
CA ILE A 358 27.69 -1.03 -17.63
C ILE A 358 27.70 -0.92 -16.10
N GLY A 359 26.87 -1.77 -15.47
CA GLY A 359 26.82 -1.94 -14.03
C GLY A 359 27.44 -3.27 -13.60
N VAL A 360 27.61 -3.41 -12.29
CA VAL A 360 28.17 -4.58 -11.64
C VAL A 360 27.21 -5.02 -10.53
N ILE A 361 26.62 -6.20 -10.66
CA ILE A 361 25.68 -6.75 -9.67
C ILE A 361 26.51 -7.37 -8.53
N GLU A 362 26.38 -6.78 -7.35
CA GLU A 362 27.08 -7.21 -6.13
C GLU A 362 26.35 -8.36 -5.45
N SER A 363 25.01 -8.24 -5.32
CA SER A 363 24.19 -9.23 -4.63
C SER A 363 22.81 -9.37 -5.28
N PHE A 364 22.24 -10.56 -5.16
CA PHE A 364 20.84 -10.84 -5.48
C PHE A 364 20.32 -11.92 -4.53
N THR A 365 19.18 -11.66 -3.90
CA THR A 365 18.48 -12.57 -2.98
C THR A 365 16.96 -12.47 -3.17
N ILE A 366 16.26 -13.52 -2.73
CA ILE A 366 14.81 -13.48 -2.52
C ILE A 366 14.53 -13.46 -1.02
N GLU A 367 13.63 -12.58 -0.62
CA GLU A 367 13.10 -12.50 0.74
C GLU A 367 11.64 -12.96 0.76
N SER A 368 11.26 -13.77 1.75
CA SER A 368 9.86 -14.17 1.99
C SER A 368 9.31 -13.59 3.28
N TYR A 369 8.00 -13.32 3.26
CA TYR A 369 7.25 -12.69 4.34
C TYR A 369 5.99 -13.53 4.66
N ASP A 370 5.55 -13.48 5.91
CA ASP A 370 4.34 -14.18 6.37
C ASP A 370 3.07 -13.36 6.06
N GLU A 371 2.03 -13.47 6.89
CA GLU A 371 0.82 -12.67 6.75
C GLU A 371 1.07 -11.16 6.86
N LYS A 372 2.07 -10.73 7.65
CA LYS A 372 2.37 -9.33 7.90
C LYS A 372 3.77 -8.96 7.37
N TYR A 373 3.80 -8.07 6.39
CA TYR A 373 5.02 -7.45 5.91
C TYR A 373 5.57 -6.49 6.98
N ILE A 374 6.80 -6.73 7.41
CA ILE A 374 7.56 -5.83 8.29
C ILE A 374 8.83 -5.44 7.56
N LEU A 375 9.02 -4.12 7.40
CA LEU A 375 10.12 -3.54 6.65
C LEU A 375 11.48 -4.12 7.06
N GLY A 376 12.19 -4.76 6.11
CA GLY A 376 13.52 -5.32 6.35
C GLY A 376 13.57 -6.49 7.34
N ASN A 377 12.43 -7.10 7.67
CA ASN A 377 12.34 -8.23 8.60
C ASN A 377 11.62 -9.43 7.98
N PRO A 378 12.23 -10.08 6.96
CA PRO A 378 11.67 -11.27 6.34
C PRO A 378 11.70 -12.49 7.27
N ILE A 379 10.86 -13.49 6.95
CA ILE A 379 10.84 -14.81 7.61
C ILE A 379 11.75 -15.82 6.90
N GLY A 380 12.21 -15.50 5.70
CA GLY A 380 13.18 -16.30 4.97
C GLY A 380 13.98 -15.45 4.01
N ILE A 381 15.26 -15.79 3.82
CA ILE A 381 16.14 -15.12 2.86
C ILE A 381 16.92 -16.19 2.13
N SER A 382 16.92 -16.15 0.80
CA SER A 382 17.77 -17.05 0.02
C SER A 382 19.24 -16.79 0.32
N LYS A 383 20.09 -17.78 0.07
CA LYS A 383 21.51 -17.52 -0.11
C LYS A 383 21.70 -16.49 -1.21
N GLU A 384 22.77 -15.73 -1.09
CA GLU A 384 23.21 -14.84 -2.16
C GLU A 384 23.60 -15.67 -3.38
N SER A 385 23.32 -15.14 -4.57
CA SER A 385 23.71 -15.80 -5.81
C SER A 385 25.22 -16.07 -5.84
N THR A 386 25.62 -17.33 -5.96
CA THR A 386 27.02 -17.80 -5.79
C THR A 386 27.87 -17.69 -7.06
N GLY A 387 27.50 -16.82 -8.01
CA GLY A 387 28.25 -16.58 -9.25
C GLY A 387 29.37 -15.54 -9.08
N PRO A 388 30.28 -15.39 -10.06
CA PRO A 388 31.14 -14.20 -10.08
C PRO A 388 30.25 -12.96 -10.16
N ILE A 389 30.63 -11.92 -9.41
CA ILE A 389 30.11 -10.56 -9.59
C ILE A 389 30.03 -10.26 -11.09
N SER A 390 28.82 -9.99 -11.59
CA SER A 390 28.53 -9.99 -13.03
C SER A 390 28.34 -8.58 -13.57
N MET A 391 28.90 -8.32 -14.75
CA MET A 391 28.75 -7.05 -15.47
C MET A 391 27.50 -7.06 -16.34
N THR A 392 26.75 -5.96 -16.42
CA THR A 392 25.55 -5.90 -17.26
C THR A 392 25.90 -5.85 -18.77
N PRO A 393 25.17 -6.57 -19.65
CA PRO A 393 24.00 -7.40 -19.36
C PRO A 393 24.36 -8.70 -18.62
N ALA A 394 23.54 -9.05 -17.64
CA ALA A 394 23.78 -10.20 -16.76
C ALA A 394 22.47 -10.89 -16.36
N ILE A 395 22.57 -12.18 -16.04
CA ILE A 395 21.52 -12.95 -15.39
C ILE A 395 22.13 -13.57 -14.13
N MET A 396 21.55 -13.24 -12.98
CA MET A 396 21.85 -13.87 -11.69
C MET A 396 20.72 -14.82 -11.34
N THR A 397 21.04 -15.99 -10.79
CA THR A 397 20.04 -16.97 -10.37
C THR A 397 20.21 -17.32 -8.91
N VAL A 398 19.09 -17.60 -8.24
CA VAL A 398 19.06 -18.15 -6.88
C VAL A 398 18.03 -19.26 -6.82
N ASN A 399 18.33 -20.30 -6.04
CA ASN A 399 17.36 -21.31 -5.65
C ASN A 399 17.02 -21.05 -4.19
N PHE A 400 15.74 -20.97 -3.85
CA PHE A 400 15.29 -20.55 -2.53
C PHE A 400 14.33 -21.55 -1.90
N ASN A 401 14.81 -22.30 -0.92
CA ASN A 401 14.07 -23.23 -0.07
C ASN A 401 14.35 -22.90 1.41
N PRO A 402 13.71 -21.86 1.97
CA PRO A 402 14.03 -21.41 3.33
C PRO A 402 13.74 -22.52 4.34
N PRO A 403 14.64 -22.78 5.32
CA PRO A 403 14.28 -23.60 6.45
C PRO A 403 13.16 -22.93 7.26
N LYS A 404 12.32 -23.73 7.89
CA LYS A 404 11.34 -23.22 8.85
C LYS A 404 12.06 -23.07 10.20
N ALA A 405 12.47 -21.85 10.53
CA ALA A 405 12.99 -21.54 11.86
C ALA A 405 11.86 -21.58 12.90
N ASP A 406 12.14 -22.15 14.06
CA ASP A 406 11.19 -22.23 15.18
C ASP A 406 11.94 -22.50 16.49
N PHE A 407 11.35 -22.12 17.62
CA PHE A 407 11.92 -22.41 18.93
C PHE A 407 10.89 -22.49 20.06
N THR A 408 11.32 -23.09 21.15
CA THR A 408 10.62 -23.11 22.44
C THR A 408 11.52 -22.53 23.52
N TYR A 409 10.95 -22.05 24.62
CA TYR A 409 11.72 -21.54 25.74
C TYR A 409 11.11 -21.96 27.08
N MET A 410 11.96 -22.08 28.10
CA MET A 410 11.55 -22.34 29.48
C MET A 410 12.40 -21.51 30.44
N ALA A 411 11.77 -20.91 31.45
CA ALA A 411 12.48 -20.28 32.55
C ALA A 411 13.03 -21.35 33.52
N SER A 412 14.29 -21.25 33.94
CA SER A 412 14.88 -22.24 34.87
C SER A 412 14.44 -22.04 36.31
N ASP A 413 14.47 -20.79 36.78
CA ASP A 413 13.98 -20.38 38.09
C ASP A 413 13.90 -18.84 38.12
N ALA A 414 12.80 -18.30 38.65
CA ALA A 414 12.49 -16.88 38.54
C ALA A 414 13.41 -15.96 39.38
N LYS A 415 14.36 -16.52 40.12
CA LYS A 415 15.32 -15.77 40.94
C LYS A 415 16.44 -15.14 40.11
N ASN A 416 16.73 -15.66 38.92
CA ASN A 416 17.90 -15.26 38.13
C ASN A 416 17.54 -14.73 36.73
N ASN A 417 16.26 -14.55 36.38
CA ASN A 417 15.81 -14.10 35.05
C ASN A 417 16.42 -14.89 33.87
N GLN A 418 16.77 -16.16 34.09
CA GLN A 418 17.44 -16.99 33.08
C GLN A 418 16.40 -17.82 32.30
N ILE A 419 16.49 -17.72 30.97
CA ILE A 419 15.65 -18.42 30.01
C ILE A 419 16.51 -19.40 29.21
N PHE A 420 16.03 -20.63 29.05
CA PHE A 420 16.64 -21.66 28.23
C PHE A 420 15.85 -21.76 26.93
N PHE A 421 16.54 -21.61 25.81
CA PHE A 421 15.97 -21.72 24.48
C PHE A 421 16.29 -23.09 23.89
N SER A 422 15.32 -23.64 23.16
CA SER A 422 15.45 -24.91 22.47
C SER A 422 15.01 -24.76 21.03
N ASP A 423 15.95 -24.98 20.12
CA ASP A 423 15.73 -24.96 18.68
C ASP A 423 14.72 -26.03 18.25
N LYS A 424 13.86 -25.66 17.30
CA LYS A 424 12.87 -26.52 16.62
C LYS A 424 12.92 -26.34 15.11
N SER A 425 13.97 -25.70 14.59
CA SER A 425 14.11 -25.40 13.18
C SER A 425 14.25 -26.68 12.35
N ILE A 426 13.64 -26.67 11.16
CA ILE A 426 13.71 -27.78 10.20
C ILE A 426 14.04 -27.26 8.80
N SER A 427 14.81 -28.02 8.03
CA SER A 427 15.04 -27.76 6.59
C SER A 427 14.59 -28.97 5.78
N SER A 428 14.09 -28.73 4.57
CA SER A 428 13.85 -29.78 3.56
C SER A 428 15.11 -30.11 2.76
N GLU A 429 16.11 -29.23 2.77
CA GLU A 429 17.34 -29.34 1.95
C GLU A 429 18.54 -29.91 2.73
N GLY A 430 18.35 -30.37 3.96
CA GLY A 430 19.40 -30.97 4.77
C GLY A 430 19.28 -30.64 6.26
N SER A 431 20.43 -30.53 6.93
CA SER A 431 20.48 -30.12 8.34
C SER A 431 20.62 -28.59 8.49
N ILE A 432 20.25 -28.09 9.67
CA ILE A 432 20.59 -26.73 10.08
C ILE A 432 22.06 -26.71 10.51
N THR A 433 22.84 -25.81 9.93
CA THR A 433 24.30 -25.72 10.12
C THR A 433 24.73 -24.54 11.00
N LYS A 434 23.87 -23.51 11.14
CA LYS A 434 24.17 -22.32 11.94
C LYS A 434 22.90 -21.73 12.56
N TRP A 435 23.05 -21.21 13.78
CA TRP A 435 22.03 -20.45 14.51
C TRP A 435 22.57 -19.06 14.85
N VAL A 436 21.69 -18.06 14.81
CA VAL A 436 21.94 -16.73 15.36
C VAL A 436 20.71 -16.32 16.16
N TRP A 437 20.92 -16.13 17.45
CA TRP A 437 19.93 -15.62 18.39
C TRP A 437 20.19 -14.15 18.64
N ASN A 438 19.14 -13.35 18.65
CA ASN A 438 19.13 -12.01 19.23
C ASN A 438 18.05 -12.01 20.31
N PHE A 439 18.43 -11.72 21.55
CA PHE A 439 17.52 -11.81 22.69
C PHE A 439 16.66 -10.55 22.90
N GLY A 440 16.84 -9.51 22.08
CA GLY A 440 16.06 -8.28 22.14
C GLY A 440 16.56 -7.27 23.19
N ASP A 441 17.64 -7.58 23.92
CA ASP A 441 18.29 -6.69 24.89
C ASP A 441 19.69 -6.22 24.45
N GLY A 442 20.10 -6.58 23.23
CA GLY A 442 21.40 -6.26 22.64
C GLY A 442 22.38 -7.43 22.62
N GLU A 443 22.11 -8.51 23.36
CA GLU A 443 22.95 -9.70 23.38
C GLU A 443 22.56 -10.71 22.29
N ILE A 444 23.57 -11.48 21.84
CA ILE A 444 23.43 -12.48 20.78
C ILE A 444 24.07 -13.81 21.16
N SER A 445 23.63 -14.90 20.53
CA SER A 445 24.27 -16.21 20.66
C SER A 445 24.30 -16.95 19.32
N SER A 446 25.31 -17.80 19.13
CA SER A 446 25.40 -18.73 17.99
C SER A 446 25.21 -20.19 18.40
N GLU A 447 24.88 -20.46 19.66
CA GLU A 447 24.61 -21.81 20.13
C GLU A 447 23.27 -22.31 19.59
N GLN A 448 23.13 -23.62 19.38
CA GLN A 448 21.86 -24.20 18.96
C GLN A 448 20.78 -24.04 20.05
N ASN A 449 21.12 -24.32 21.31
CA ASN A 449 20.20 -24.28 22.45
C ASN A 449 20.79 -23.41 23.57
N PRO A 450 20.80 -22.07 23.43
CA PRO A 450 21.43 -21.19 24.40
C PRO A 450 20.60 -21.05 25.68
N SER A 451 21.27 -20.63 26.74
CA SER A 451 20.61 -19.98 27.88
C SER A 451 20.97 -18.49 27.91
N HIS A 452 20.01 -17.62 28.23
CA HIS A 452 20.24 -16.18 28.35
C HIS A 452 19.66 -15.64 29.65
N THR A 453 20.33 -14.68 30.26
CA THR A 453 19.91 -14.05 31.53
C THR A 453 19.59 -12.58 31.30
N TYR A 454 18.35 -12.18 31.55
CA TYR A 454 17.92 -10.79 31.39
C TYR A 454 18.19 -9.97 32.64
N GLU A 455 18.95 -8.88 32.50
CA GLU A 455 19.25 -7.99 33.63
C GLU A 455 18.02 -7.24 34.14
N LYS A 456 17.05 -6.98 33.25
CA LYS A 456 15.85 -6.20 33.55
C LYS A 456 14.60 -7.00 33.25
N LEU A 457 13.55 -6.67 33.99
CA LEU A 457 12.19 -7.13 33.69
C LEU A 457 11.65 -6.31 32.52
N GLY A 458 10.85 -6.93 31.67
CA GLY A 458 10.31 -6.29 30.48
C GLY A 458 9.88 -7.29 29.42
N GLU A 459 9.40 -6.74 28.31
CA GLU A 459 9.14 -7.49 27.09
C GLU A 459 10.36 -7.44 26.18
N TYR A 460 10.72 -8.59 25.64
CA TYR A 460 11.86 -8.76 24.75
C TYR A 460 11.43 -9.54 23.51
N THR A 461 11.75 -9.02 22.33
CA THR A 461 11.53 -9.73 21.06
C THR A 461 12.74 -10.59 20.76
N VAL A 462 12.64 -11.88 21.02
CA VAL A 462 13.69 -12.85 20.71
C VAL A 462 13.57 -13.26 19.24
N LYS A 463 14.68 -13.20 18.51
CA LYS A 463 14.78 -13.58 17.09
C LYS A 463 15.77 -14.72 16.92
N LEU A 464 15.35 -15.77 16.23
CA LEU A 464 16.19 -16.88 15.78
C LEU A 464 16.36 -16.82 14.26
N ILE A 465 17.60 -16.92 13.80
CA ILE A 465 17.95 -17.15 12.40
C ILE A 465 18.60 -18.52 12.32
N ALA A 466 17.99 -19.44 11.59
CA ALA A 466 18.53 -20.76 11.30
C ALA A 466 19.01 -20.79 9.84
N VAL A 467 20.24 -21.28 9.60
CA VAL A 467 20.81 -21.42 8.25
C VAL A 467 21.01 -22.89 7.96
N ASP A 468 20.55 -23.34 6.80
CA ASP A 468 20.73 -24.74 6.40
C ASP A 468 22.02 -24.97 5.59
N GLU A 469 22.21 -26.20 5.11
CA GLU A 469 23.37 -26.60 4.31
C GLU A 469 23.48 -25.88 2.96
N THR A 470 22.37 -25.37 2.43
CA THR A 470 22.37 -24.62 1.17
C THR A 470 22.82 -23.18 1.36
N GLY A 471 22.71 -22.66 2.59
CA GLY A 471 22.98 -21.26 2.94
C GLY A 471 21.71 -20.40 3.05
N ASP A 472 20.54 -20.97 2.76
CA ASP A 472 19.25 -20.31 2.94
C ASP A 472 18.96 -20.09 4.42
N LYS A 473 18.30 -18.98 4.72
CA LYS A 473 18.02 -18.52 6.08
C LYS A 473 16.53 -18.61 6.35
N GLY A 474 16.18 -19.24 7.45
CA GLY A 474 14.86 -19.20 8.07
C GLY A 474 14.90 -18.29 9.28
N ILE A 475 13.86 -17.50 9.49
CA ILE A 475 13.82 -16.47 10.53
C ILE A 475 12.50 -16.58 11.30
N CYS A 476 12.60 -16.64 12.63
CA CYS A 476 11.45 -16.68 13.53
C CYS A 476 11.65 -15.66 14.66
N GLY A 477 10.58 -14.97 15.06
CA GLY A 477 10.57 -14.06 16.19
C GLY A 477 9.46 -14.40 17.18
N SER A 478 9.71 -14.23 18.47
CA SER A 478 8.71 -14.37 19.53
C SER A 478 8.92 -13.32 20.61
N ILE A 479 7.84 -12.71 21.10
CA ILE A 479 7.89 -11.81 22.26
C ILE A 479 7.84 -12.67 23.53
N ILE A 480 8.78 -12.46 24.43
CA ILE A 480 8.79 -13.07 25.75
C ILE A 480 8.73 -11.97 26.82
N THR A 481 8.05 -12.26 27.93
CA THR A 481 7.93 -11.32 29.05
C THR A 481 8.70 -11.84 30.26
N ILE A 482 9.67 -11.07 30.73
CA ILE A 482 10.42 -11.34 31.94
C ILE A 482 9.79 -10.55 33.08
N GLN A 483 9.23 -11.26 34.07
CA GLN A 483 8.54 -10.66 35.22
C GLN A 483 9.10 -11.21 36.53
N SER A 484 9.06 -10.37 37.58
CA SER A 484 9.28 -10.84 38.95
C SER A 484 8.15 -11.75 39.37
N GLN A 485 8.44 -12.84 40.07
CA GLN A 485 7.39 -13.55 40.79
C GLN A 485 6.95 -12.69 41.99
N LEU A 486 5.63 -12.51 42.16
CA LEU A 486 5.07 -12.12 43.45
C LEU A 486 5.49 -13.19 44.45
N GLU A 487 6.29 -12.84 45.46
CA GLU A 487 6.56 -13.76 46.56
C GLU A 487 5.21 -14.19 47.15
N SER A 488 4.94 -15.50 47.16
CA SER A 488 3.84 -16.01 47.99
C SER A 488 4.19 -15.66 49.42
N SER A 489 3.46 -14.71 50.01
CA SER A 489 3.55 -14.46 51.45
C SER A 489 3.31 -15.80 52.15
N GLY A 490 4.34 -16.29 52.86
CA GLY A 490 4.24 -17.46 53.72
C GLY A 490 3.12 -17.33 54.75
N PRO A 491 2.80 -18.40 55.49
CA PRO A 491 1.59 -18.47 56.30
C PRO A 491 1.54 -17.29 57.27
N ILE A 492 0.48 -16.50 57.16
CA ILE A 492 0.13 -15.53 58.19
C ILE A 492 -0.19 -16.37 59.43
N GLU A 493 0.75 -16.47 60.37
CA GLU A 493 0.41 -16.88 61.73
C GLU A 493 -0.62 -15.88 62.26
N ARG A 494 -1.85 -16.36 62.46
CA ARG A 494 -2.84 -15.63 63.24
C ARG A 494 -2.29 -15.45 64.64
N THR A 495 -1.93 -14.22 64.98
CA THR A 495 -2.01 -13.80 66.37
C THR A 495 -3.46 -13.96 66.82
N THR A 496 -3.64 -14.72 67.89
CA THR A 496 -4.92 -14.96 68.55
C THR A 496 -5.57 -13.63 68.95
N PRO A 497 -6.87 -13.40 68.69
CA PRO A 497 -7.57 -12.23 69.21
C PRO A 497 -7.98 -12.48 70.68
N PRO A 498 -7.98 -11.46 71.56
CA PRO A 498 -8.60 -11.58 72.86
C PRO A 498 -10.12 -11.63 72.71
N ALA A 499 -10.73 -12.47 73.54
CA ALA A 499 -12.16 -12.67 73.62
C ALA A 499 -12.90 -11.39 74.03
N GLY A 500 -14.05 -11.16 73.40
CA GLY A 500 -15.14 -10.35 73.95
C GLY A 500 -15.58 -9.19 73.06
N GLY A 501 -16.85 -9.21 72.62
CA GLY A 501 -17.52 -8.05 72.07
C GLY A 501 -18.56 -8.36 71.00
N VAL A 502 -19.79 -8.64 71.44
CA VAL A 502 -20.99 -8.76 70.61
C VAL A 502 -21.39 -7.39 70.06
N PHE A 503 -21.74 -7.28 68.77
CA PHE A 503 -22.83 -6.41 68.29
C PHE A 503 -23.44 -6.92 66.97
N LEU A 504 -24.76 -7.13 67.00
CA LEU A 504 -25.66 -7.33 65.86
C LEU A 504 -25.88 -6.03 65.09
N VAL A 505 -26.05 -6.10 63.75
CA VAL A 505 -27.18 -5.59 62.91
C VAL A 505 -27.00 -6.24 61.51
N GLY A 506 -27.86 -7.15 61.01
CA GLY A 506 -29.13 -6.89 60.31
C GLY A 506 -28.94 -6.87 58.77
N CYS A 507 -28.94 -8.03 58.10
CA CYS A 507 -30.04 -8.62 57.29
C CYS A 507 -30.48 -7.82 56.03
N LEU A 508 -30.30 -8.43 54.84
CA LEU A 508 -31.40 -8.71 53.89
C LEU A 508 -30.94 -9.68 52.80
N LEU A 509 -31.40 -10.93 52.93
CA LEU A 509 -31.51 -11.92 51.87
C LEU A 509 -32.87 -11.73 51.19
N PHE A 510 -32.94 -11.87 49.87
CA PHE A 510 -34.12 -12.42 49.21
C PHE A 510 -33.70 -13.60 48.34
N SER A 511 -34.17 -14.76 48.77
CA SER A 511 -34.15 -16.06 48.11
C SER A 511 -35.39 -16.24 47.24
N GLY A 512 -35.28 -17.08 46.22
CA GLY A 512 -36.41 -17.71 45.53
C GLY A 512 -35.94 -18.31 44.18
N MET A 513 -35.34 -19.51 44.12
CA MET A 513 -36.01 -20.84 44.11
C MET A 513 -37.23 -20.87 43.16
N LEU A 514 -37.51 -21.85 42.31
CA LEU A 514 -36.92 -23.14 41.88
C LEU A 514 -37.99 -23.74 40.92
N TYR A 515 -37.58 -24.52 39.90
CA TYR A 515 -38.29 -25.65 39.21
C TYR A 515 -38.06 -25.59 37.69
N HIS A 516 -37.19 -26.40 37.06
CA HIS A 516 -37.22 -27.85 36.77
C HIS A 516 -38.45 -28.33 35.97
N SER A 517 -38.25 -28.73 34.71
CA SER A 517 -38.40 -30.14 34.26
C SER A 517 -38.24 -30.33 32.74
N LYS A 518 -37.43 -31.37 32.41
CA LYS A 518 -37.25 -32.16 31.18
C LYS A 518 -38.57 -32.40 30.39
N ARG A 519 -38.63 -32.73 29.08
CA ARG A 519 -38.00 -33.85 28.34
C ARG A 519 -38.41 -33.81 26.84
N LYS A 520 -37.62 -34.50 26.00
CA LYS A 520 -37.74 -34.78 24.55
C LYS A 520 -39.06 -35.41 24.03
N VAL A 521 -39.14 -35.46 22.69
CA VAL A 521 -39.80 -36.41 21.73
C VAL A 521 -40.88 -35.67 20.89
N ASN A 522 -40.94 -35.73 19.55
CA ASN A 522 -40.46 -36.68 18.52
C ASN A 522 -39.40 -36.12 17.58
#